data_AF-A0A350CNK6-F1
#
_entry.id   AF-A0A350CNK6-F1
#
_cell.length_a   1.000
_cell.length_b   1.000
_cell.length_c   1.000
_cell.angle_alpha   90.00
_cell.angle_beta   90.00
_cell.angle_gamma   90.00
#
_symmetry.space_group_name_H-M   'P 1'
#
loop_
_entity.id
_entity.type
_entity.pdbx_description
1 polymer ?
#
loop_
_entity_poly.entity_id
_entity_poly.type
_entity_poly.pdbx_seq_one_letter_code
_entity_poly.pdbx_strand_id
1 'polypeptide(L)'
;MNDMTPEQTAALNERHRVRMERKKAIIDARIQAADKQVGIIIVNTGNGKGKSSSAFGMAARALGHGMRVGVVQFIKGAKATGEELFLRRFPEVSFHAMGEGYTWETQNRERDIAKALEAWQQAKRFLSDPAVGLVVLDELNIALKYRYLDVHAVIDDLLDRPPMQHVVITGRGAPPELVAVADTVTEMNVVKHAFAAGIAAQAGTEW
;
A
#
# COMPACT_ATOMS: atom_id res chain seq x y z
N MET A 1 10.20 -21.12 38.31
CA MET A 1 8.72 -21.02 38.24
C MET A 1 8.29 -20.23 39.45
N ASN A 2 7.58 -19.13 39.25
CA ASN A 2 7.25 -18.17 40.32
C ASN A 2 5.92 -18.62 40.92
N ASP A 3 5.96 -19.37 42.03
CA ASP A 3 4.74 -19.81 42.73
C ASP A 3 4.13 -18.63 43.49
N MET A 4 3.28 -17.88 42.80
CA MET A 4 2.45 -16.84 43.40
C MET A 4 1.30 -17.48 44.18
N THR A 5 1.00 -16.94 45.36
CA THR A 5 -0.16 -17.40 46.13
C THR A 5 -1.48 -17.05 45.41
N PRO A 6 -2.60 -17.72 45.74
CA PRO A 6 -3.91 -17.39 45.19
C PRO A 6 -4.31 -15.92 45.40
N GLU A 7 -3.98 -15.33 46.56
CA GLU A 7 -4.23 -13.92 46.86
C GLU A 7 -3.36 -12.98 46.02
N GLN A 8 -2.08 -13.29 45.85
CA GLN A 8 -1.18 -12.52 44.97
C GLN A 8 -1.65 -12.56 43.52
N THR A 9 -2.15 -13.72 43.07
CA THR A 9 -2.74 -13.90 41.73
C THR A 9 -4.02 -13.09 41.57
N ALA A 10 -4.92 -13.14 42.55
CA ALA A 10 -6.16 -12.35 42.54
C ALA A 10 -5.87 -10.84 42.50
N ALA A 11 -4.93 -10.35 43.31
CA ALA A 11 -4.53 -8.95 43.33
C ALA A 11 -3.91 -8.50 41.99
N LEU A 12 -3.11 -9.36 41.36
CA LEU A 12 -2.50 -9.08 40.05
C LEU A 12 -3.55 -9.05 38.93
N ASN A 13 -4.50 -9.99 38.94
CA ASN A 13 -5.63 -10.03 38.01
C ASN A 13 -6.53 -8.81 38.16
N GLU A 14 -6.80 -8.35 39.38
CA GLU A 14 -7.60 -7.17 39.63
C GLU A 14 -6.90 -5.88 39.14
N ARG A 15 -5.60 -5.75 39.41
CA ARG A 15 -4.79 -4.64 38.84
C ARG A 15 -4.78 -4.66 37.32
N HIS A 16 -4.69 -5.85 36.72
CA HIS A 16 -4.78 -6.01 35.27
C HIS A 16 -6.16 -5.60 34.73
N ARG A 17 -7.26 -6.05 35.36
CA ARG A 17 -8.64 -5.69 34.99
C ARG A 17 -8.84 -4.18 35.01
N VAL A 18 -8.52 -3.51 36.13
CA VAL A 18 -8.65 -2.05 36.26
C VAL A 18 -7.80 -1.31 35.21
N ARG A 19 -6.58 -1.78 34.93
CA ARG A 19 -5.73 -1.21 33.88
C ARG A 19 -6.37 -1.37 32.49
N MET A 20 -6.95 -2.53 32.19
CA MET A 20 -7.59 -2.80 30.91
C MET A 20 -8.89 -2.01 30.75
N GLU A 21 -9.68 -1.84 31.80
CA GLU A 21 -10.88 -0.99 31.77
C GLU A 21 -10.56 0.47 31.50
N ARG A 22 -9.54 1.01 32.18
CA ARG A 22 -9.04 2.38 31.90
C ARG A 22 -8.54 2.51 30.46
N LYS A 23 -7.78 1.52 29.98
CA LYS A 23 -7.30 1.50 28.59
C LYS A 23 -8.49 1.44 27.61
N LYS A 24 -9.50 0.60 27.88
CA LYS A 24 -10.72 0.49 27.08
C LYS A 24 -11.44 1.83 26.99
N ALA A 25 -11.69 2.49 28.12
CA ALA A 25 -12.36 3.80 28.13
C ALA A 25 -11.62 4.86 27.29
N ILE A 26 -10.28 4.90 27.37
CA ILE A 26 -9.46 5.81 26.54
C ILE A 26 -9.57 5.47 25.06
N ILE A 27 -9.52 4.18 24.70
CA ILE A 27 -9.63 3.74 23.30
C ILE A 27 -11.05 4.01 22.76
N ASP A 28 -12.09 3.72 23.52
CA ASP A 28 -13.48 3.98 23.13
C ASP A 28 -13.71 5.47 22.88
N ALA A 29 -13.20 6.36 23.75
CA ALA A 29 -13.29 7.80 23.55
C ALA A 29 -12.55 8.25 22.27
N ARG A 30 -11.41 7.66 21.95
CA ARG A 30 -10.68 7.93 20.70
C ARG A 30 -11.44 7.43 19.46
N ILE A 31 -12.08 6.26 19.55
CA ILE A 31 -12.92 5.72 18.48
C ILE A 31 -14.12 6.66 18.24
N GLN A 32 -14.81 7.09 19.29
CA GLN A 32 -15.93 8.02 19.18
C GLN A 32 -15.54 9.38 18.57
N ALA A 33 -14.32 9.85 18.85
CA ALA A 33 -13.80 11.08 18.27
C ALA A 33 -13.32 10.95 16.80
N ALA A 34 -13.14 9.73 16.30
CA ALA A 34 -12.68 9.45 14.94
C ALA A 34 -13.88 9.15 14.02
N ASP A 35 -14.66 10.18 13.69
CA ASP A 35 -15.93 10.09 12.98
C ASP A 35 -15.86 10.39 11.47
N LYS A 36 -14.70 10.89 10.99
CA LYS A 36 -14.50 11.24 9.58
C LYS A 36 -14.52 10.00 8.69
N GLN A 37 -15.41 10.00 7.71
CA GLN A 37 -15.41 9.04 6.60
C GLN A 37 -14.94 9.75 5.35
N VAL A 38 -13.69 9.48 4.94
CA VAL A 38 -13.05 10.05 3.76
C VAL A 38 -12.18 9.00 3.08
N GLY A 39 -11.95 9.17 1.78
CA GLY A 39 -10.93 8.47 1.03
C GLY A 39 -9.55 8.84 1.58
N ILE A 40 -8.63 7.87 1.63
CA ILE A 40 -7.31 8.07 2.24
C ILE A 40 -6.19 7.68 1.27
N ILE A 41 -5.05 8.36 1.40
CA ILE A 41 -3.79 8.06 0.71
C ILE A 41 -2.92 7.25 1.67
N ILE A 42 -2.59 6.03 1.27
CA ILE A 42 -1.68 5.13 2.00
C ILE A 42 -0.39 4.99 1.21
N VAL A 43 0.76 5.18 1.85
CA VAL A 43 2.08 4.95 1.25
C VAL A 43 2.79 3.81 1.98
N ASN A 44 3.01 2.71 1.26
CA ASN A 44 3.81 1.58 1.72
C ASN A 44 5.21 1.65 1.09
N THR A 45 6.20 2.09 1.88
CA THR A 45 7.59 2.27 1.42
C THR A 45 8.58 1.42 2.24
N GLY A 46 9.87 1.71 2.11
CA GLY A 46 10.94 1.01 2.81
C GLY A 46 11.52 -0.18 2.04
N ASN A 47 12.61 -0.73 2.57
CA ASN A 47 13.40 -1.74 1.89
C ASN A 47 12.92 -3.19 2.08
N GLY A 48 12.00 -3.40 3.02
CA GLY A 48 11.40 -4.68 3.39
C GLY A 48 10.46 -5.23 2.32
N LYS A 49 10.29 -6.55 2.35
CA LYS A 49 9.23 -7.25 1.62
C LYS A 49 7.87 -6.93 2.25
N GLY A 50 6.83 -6.80 1.42
CA GLY A 50 5.44 -6.68 1.88
C GLY A 50 4.64 -5.51 1.29
N LYS A 51 5.29 -4.56 0.60
CA LYS A 51 4.64 -3.31 0.15
C LYS A 51 3.51 -3.57 -0.84
N SER A 52 3.84 -4.25 -1.94
CA SER A 52 2.88 -4.62 -2.99
C SER A 52 1.84 -5.61 -2.48
N SER A 53 2.24 -6.66 -1.76
CA SER A 53 1.30 -7.66 -1.23
C SER A 53 0.30 -7.05 -0.23
N SER A 54 0.72 -6.07 0.57
CA SER A 54 -0.20 -5.29 1.42
C SER A 54 -1.22 -4.49 0.60
N ALA A 55 -0.78 -3.83 -0.48
CA ALA A 55 -1.67 -3.10 -1.38
C ALA A 55 -2.67 -4.03 -2.10
N PHE A 56 -2.22 -5.20 -2.54
CA PHE A 56 -3.12 -6.22 -3.12
C PHE A 56 -4.05 -6.86 -2.09
N GLY A 57 -3.62 -6.99 -0.83
CA GLY A 57 -4.50 -7.35 0.28
C GLY A 57 -5.62 -6.33 0.51
N MET A 58 -5.32 -5.03 0.33
CA MET A 58 -6.36 -3.99 0.34
C MET A 58 -7.30 -4.11 -0.87
N ALA A 59 -6.79 -4.41 -2.07
CA ALA A 59 -7.62 -4.66 -3.23
C ALA A 59 -8.60 -5.82 -2.99
N ALA A 60 -8.13 -6.93 -2.43
CA ALA A 60 -9.00 -8.05 -2.07
C ALA A 60 -10.08 -7.65 -1.05
N ARG A 61 -9.73 -6.84 -0.04
CA ARG A 61 -10.70 -6.31 0.93
C ARG A 61 -11.74 -5.39 0.27
N ALA A 62 -11.31 -4.48 -0.59
CA ALA A 62 -12.18 -3.56 -1.30
C ALA A 62 -13.20 -4.32 -2.17
N LEU A 63 -12.73 -5.33 -2.93
CA LEU A 63 -13.59 -6.23 -3.70
C LEU A 63 -14.58 -6.99 -2.82
N GLY A 64 -14.15 -7.47 -1.65
CA GLY A 64 -15.03 -8.13 -0.67
C GLY A 64 -16.15 -7.23 -0.13
N HIS A 65 -16.01 -5.90 -0.24
CA HIS A 65 -17.02 -4.90 0.09
C HIS A 65 -17.72 -4.32 -1.16
N GLY A 66 -17.59 -4.96 -2.33
CA GLY A 66 -18.28 -4.56 -3.55
C GLY A 66 -17.70 -3.33 -4.25
N MET A 67 -16.48 -2.90 -3.89
CA MET A 67 -15.82 -1.75 -4.53
C MET A 67 -15.16 -2.17 -5.84
N ARG A 68 -15.17 -1.27 -6.82
CA ARG A 68 -14.30 -1.40 -8.01
C ARG A 68 -12.88 -0.96 -7.70
N VAL A 69 -11.92 -1.66 -8.31
CA VAL A 69 -10.48 -1.43 -8.07
C VAL A 69 -9.76 -1.14 -9.39
N GLY A 70 -9.06 -0.01 -9.45
CA GLY A 70 -8.11 0.29 -10.51
C GLY A 70 -6.69 -0.05 -10.05
N VAL A 71 -5.93 -0.78 -10.86
CA VAL A 71 -4.52 -1.09 -10.58
C VAL A 71 -3.65 -0.59 -11.71
N VAL A 72 -2.60 0.17 -11.37
CA VAL A 72 -1.51 0.53 -12.27
C VAL A 72 -0.20 0.09 -11.63
N GLN A 73 0.54 -0.79 -12.31
CA GLN A 73 1.89 -1.16 -11.91
C GLN A 73 2.90 -0.39 -12.76
N PHE A 74 3.74 0.40 -12.09
CA PHE A 74 4.87 1.10 -12.68
C PHE A 74 6.09 0.16 -12.73
N ILE A 75 6.95 0.30 -13.74
CA ILE A 75 8.27 -0.35 -13.86
C ILE A 75 8.25 -1.90 -14.00
N LYS A 76 7.24 -2.62 -13.51
CA LYS A 76 7.17 -4.09 -13.62
C LYS A 76 7.14 -4.55 -15.08
N GLY A 77 7.99 -5.53 -15.40
CA GLY A 77 8.15 -6.08 -16.75
C GLY A 77 7.11 -7.12 -17.14
N ALA A 78 7.29 -7.72 -18.33
CA ALA A 78 6.30 -8.53 -19.05
C ALA A 78 5.83 -9.82 -18.36
N LYS A 79 6.40 -10.22 -17.21
CA LYS A 79 6.02 -11.47 -16.54
C LYS A 79 4.87 -11.20 -15.57
N ALA A 80 3.72 -11.81 -15.86
CA ALA A 80 2.54 -11.70 -15.02
C ALA A 80 2.82 -12.17 -13.58
N THR A 81 2.35 -11.39 -12.61
CA THR A 81 2.42 -11.71 -11.18
C THR A 81 1.22 -12.57 -10.76
N GLY A 82 1.36 -13.36 -9.69
CA GLY A 82 0.24 -14.11 -9.13
C GLY A 82 -0.97 -13.23 -8.81
N GLU A 83 -0.76 -12.01 -8.32
CA GLU A 83 -1.83 -11.05 -8.04
C GLU A 83 -2.53 -10.57 -9.32
N GLU A 84 -1.79 -10.30 -10.40
CA GLU A 84 -2.39 -9.97 -11.70
C GLU A 84 -3.27 -11.11 -12.21
N LEU A 85 -2.75 -12.33 -12.24
CA LEU A 85 -3.48 -13.52 -12.70
C LEU A 85 -4.74 -13.76 -11.87
N PHE A 86 -4.66 -13.56 -10.56
CA PHE A 86 -5.79 -13.72 -9.65
C PHE A 86 -6.85 -12.62 -9.86
N LEU A 87 -6.43 -11.35 -9.90
CA LEU A 87 -7.32 -10.20 -9.90
C LEU A 87 -8.01 -9.96 -11.24
N ARG A 88 -7.39 -10.33 -12.37
CA ARG A 88 -8.00 -10.23 -13.70
C ARG A 88 -9.25 -11.11 -13.89
N ARG A 89 -9.51 -12.05 -12.97
CA ARG A 89 -10.73 -12.89 -12.99
C ARG A 89 -11.98 -12.13 -12.54
N PHE A 90 -11.83 -10.96 -11.91
CA PHE A 90 -12.93 -10.17 -11.38
C PHE A 90 -13.24 -9.00 -12.32
N PRO A 91 -14.49 -8.85 -12.81
CA PRO A 91 -14.86 -7.75 -13.71
C PRO A 91 -14.82 -6.36 -13.04
N GLU A 92 -14.83 -6.30 -11.71
CA GLU A 92 -14.70 -5.08 -10.92
C GLU A 92 -13.25 -4.55 -10.86
N VAL A 93 -12.28 -5.31 -11.39
CA VAL A 93 -10.87 -4.93 -11.43
C VAL A 93 -10.46 -4.49 -12.84
N SER A 94 -9.89 -3.30 -12.94
CA SER A 94 -9.17 -2.86 -14.14
C SER A 94 -7.66 -2.85 -13.85
N PHE A 95 -6.93 -3.81 -14.40
CA PHE A 95 -5.51 -4.04 -14.10
C PHE A 95 -4.61 -3.70 -15.30
N HIS A 96 -3.65 -2.79 -15.08
CA HIS A 96 -2.70 -2.31 -16.09
C HIS A 96 -1.26 -2.44 -15.59
N ALA A 97 -0.51 -3.40 -16.13
CA ALA A 97 0.93 -3.51 -15.94
C ALA A 97 1.63 -2.73 -17.06
N MET A 98 2.20 -1.57 -16.72
CA MET A 98 2.64 -0.56 -17.71
C MET A 98 4.16 -0.33 -17.73
N GLY A 99 4.93 -1.23 -17.12
CA GLY A 99 6.39 -1.22 -17.18
C GLY A 99 6.97 -2.19 -18.22
N GLU A 100 8.26 -2.04 -18.49
CA GLU A 100 9.00 -2.93 -19.40
C GLU A 100 10.00 -3.84 -18.67
N GLY A 101 10.10 -3.71 -17.35
CA GLY A 101 11.12 -4.38 -16.55
C GLY A 101 11.91 -3.36 -15.73
N TYR A 102 12.82 -3.86 -14.92
CA TYR A 102 13.62 -2.99 -14.07
C TYR A 102 14.52 -2.07 -14.90
N THR A 103 14.69 -0.83 -14.42
CA THR A 103 15.45 0.24 -15.10
C THR A 103 16.94 -0.06 -15.34
N TRP A 104 17.48 -1.16 -14.82
CA TRP A 104 18.85 -1.63 -15.11
C TRP A 104 18.92 -2.57 -16.32
N GLU A 105 17.79 -3.08 -16.81
CA GLU A 105 17.69 -3.84 -18.05
C GLU A 105 17.45 -2.89 -19.25
N THR A 106 16.70 -1.81 -19.04
CA THR A 106 16.48 -0.75 -20.03
C THR A 106 17.51 0.38 -19.87
N GLN A 107 18.55 0.40 -20.72
CA GLN A 107 19.52 1.50 -20.75
C GLN A 107 18.99 2.78 -21.43
N ASN A 108 17.68 3.03 -21.39
CA ASN A 108 17.05 4.17 -22.07
C ASN A 108 16.09 4.92 -21.14
N ARG A 109 16.60 5.99 -20.53
CA ARG A 109 15.87 6.88 -19.62
C ARG A 109 14.66 7.56 -20.29
N GLU A 110 14.77 7.96 -21.55
CA GLU A 110 13.66 8.63 -22.26
C GLU A 110 12.46 7.70 -22.42
N ARG A 111 12.73 6.42 -22.71
CA ARG A 111 11.71 5.37 -22.80
C ARG A 111 11.06 5.09 -21.44
N ASP A 112 11.85 5.03 -20.37
CA ASP A 112 11.32 4.88 -19.01
C ASP A 112 10.39 6.05 -18.63
N ILE A 113 10.76 7.29 -18.98
CA ILE A 113 9.93 8.49 -18.76
C ILE A 113 8.62 8.38 -19.55
N ALA A 114 8.69 8.03 -20.84
CA ALA A 114 7.50 7.88 -21.66
C ALA A 114 6.53 6.83 -21.08
N LYS A 115 7.06 5.68 -20.62
CA LYS A 115 6.24 4.64 -19.98
C LYS A 115 5.66 5.07 -18.64
N ALA A 116 6.42 5.77 -17.82
CA ALA A 116 5.92 6.32 -16.56
C ALA A 116 4.78 7.32 -16.82
N LEU A 117 4.90 8.17 -17.84
CA LEU A 117 3.85 9.10 -18.26
C LEU A 117 2.61 8.37 -18.78
N GLU A 118 2.75 7.35 -19.63
CA GLU A 118 1.63 6.51 -20.10
C GLU A 118 0.89 5.84 -18.93
N ALA A 119 1.64 5.26 -17.99
CA ALA A 119 1.11 4.66 -16.77
C ALA A 119 0.38 5.71 -15.91
N TRP A 120 0.94 6.91 -15.77
CA TRP A 120 0.31 8.00 -15.04
C TRP A 120 -0.99 8.46 -15.69
N GLN A 121 -1.06 8.54 -17.02
CA GLN A 121 -2.33 8.85 -17.70
C GLN A 121 -3.42 7.82 -17.43
N GLN A 122 -3.06 6.53 -17.30
CA GLN A 122 -4.01 5.51 -16.86
C GLN A 122 -4.41 5.68 -15.39
N ALA A 123 -3.47 6.02 -14.51
CA ALA A 123 -3.76 6.31 -13.12
C ALA A 123 -4.73 7.49 -12.98
N LYS A 124 -4.52 8.58 -13.72
CA LYS A 124 -5.43 9.75 -13.76
C LYS A 124 -6.85 9.37 -14.15
N ARG A 125 -7.04 8.49 -15.13
CA ARG A 125 -8.38 7.99 -15.49
C ARG A 125 -9.10 7.38 -14.29
N PHE A 126 -8.41 6.54 -13.51
CA PHE A 126 -8.98 5.97 -12.29
C PHE A 126 -9.18 7.01 -11.19
N LEU A 127 -8.22 7.91 -10.99
CA LEU A 127 -8.29 8.98 -10.00
C LEU A 127 -9.43 9.96 -10.29
N SER A 128 -9.89 10.07 -11.53
CA SER A 128 -11.04 10.90 -11.91
C SER A 128 -12.38 10.17 -11.90
N ASP A 129 -12.41 8.84 -11.77
CA ASP A 129 -13.63 8.04 -11.87
C ASP A 129 -14.25 7.78 -10.49
N PRO A 130 -15.41 8.38 -10.16
CA PRO A 130 -16.07 8.15 -8.88
C PRO A 130 -16.61 6.72 -8.69
N ALA A 131 -16.70 5.91 -9.76
CA ALA A 131 -17.10 4.51 -9.65
C ALA A 131 -15.95 3.62 -9.14
N VAL A 132 -14.70 4.07 -9.21
CA VAL A 132 -13.54 3.35 -8.66
C VAL A 132 -13.37 3.73 -7.20
N GLY A 133 -13.49 2.74 -6.31
CA GLY A 133 -13.39 2.98 -4.87
C GLY A 133 -11.96 2.89 -4.33
N LEU A 134 -11.09 2.14 -4.99
CA LEU A 134 -9.67 2.00 -4.63
C LEU A 134 -8.78 2.06 -5.87
N VAL A 135 -7.74 2.89 -5.81
CA VAL A 135 -6.67 2.93 -6.82
C VAL A 135 -5.37 2.40 -6.20
N VAL A 136 -4.79 1.37 -6.82
CA VAL A 136 -3.48 0.82 -6.45
C VAL A 136 -2.44 1.34 -7.44
N LEU A 137 -1.47 2.10 -6.93
CA LEU A 137 -0.35 2.66 -7.68
C LEU A 137 0.93 1.95 -7.24
N ASP A 138 1.14 0.76 -7.79
CA ASP A 138 2.20 -0.14 -7.38
C ASP A 138 3.54 0.30 -8.02
N GLU A 139 4.58 0.44 -7.20
CA GLU A 139 5.93 0.90 -7.55
C GLU A 139 6.03 2.35 -8.09
N LEU A 140 4.99 3.17 -7.92
CA LEU A 140 5.00 4.59 -8.27
C LEU A 140 6.14 5.35 -7.57
N ASN A 141 6.46 5.00 -6.31
CA ASN A 141 7.55 5.65 -5.57
C ASN A 141 8.88 5.60 -6.33
N ILE A 142 9.14 4.51 -7.06
CA ILE A 142 10.38 4.36 -7.83
C ILE A 142 10.38 5.31 -9.04
N ALA A 143 9.26 5.47 -9.74
CA ALA A 143 9.13 6.41 -10.85
C ALA A 143 9.33 7.86 -10.38
N LEU A 144 8.80 8.21 -9.21
CA LEU A 144 8.99 9.54 -8.60
C LEU A 144 10.43 9.76 -8.14
N LYS A 145 11.04 8.75 -7.49
CA LYS A 145 12.44 8.81 -7.04
C LYS A 145 13.41 9.09 -8.20
N TYR A 146 13.19 8.48 -9.37
CA TYR A 146 14.01 8.72 -10.57
C TYR A 146 13.62 9.97 -11.36
N ARG A 147 12.62 10.72 -10.87
CA ARG A 147 12.08 11.94 -11.49
C ARG A 147 11.58 11.68 -12.91
N TYR A 148 10.93 10.52 -13.11
CA TYR A 148 10.22 10.23 -14.36
C TYR A 148 8.86 10.91 -14.42
N LEU A 149 8.32 11.22 -13.24
CA LEU A 149 7.12 12.02 -13.04
C LEU A 149 7.46 13.18 -12.10
N ASP A 150 6.80 14.32 -12.31
CA ASP A 150 6.83 15.43 -11.36
C ASP A 150 5.98 15.06 -10.14
N VAL A 151 6.60 15.09 -8.96
CA VAL A 151 5.94 14.75 -7.70
C VAL A 151 4.81 15.71 -7.35
N HIS A 152 4.93 16.99 -7.71
CA HIS A 152 3.90 17.98 -7.38
C HIS A 152 2.66 17.78 -8.24
N ALA A 153 2.83 17.58 -9.55
CA ALA A 153 1.72 17.25 -10.44
C ALA A 153 1.00 15.95 -10.02
N VAL A 154 1.75 14.96 -9.54
CA VAL A 154 1.19 13.72 -8.99
C VAL A 154 0.38 13.97 -7.71
N ILE A 155 0.88 14.81 -6.81
CA ILE A 155 0.18 15.19 -5.58
C ILE A 155 -1.12 15.94 -5.90
N ASP A 156 -1.09 16.90 -6.84
CA ASP A 156 -2.28 17.66 -7.24
C ASP A 156 -3.38 16.71 -7.74
N ASP A 157 -3.03 15.82 -8.66
CA ASP A 157 -3.94 14.78 -9.18
C ASP A 157 -4.48 13.85 -8.07
N LEU A 158 -3.65 13.52 -7.07
CA LEU A 158 -4.08 12.70 -5.92
C LEU A 158 -5.06 13.46 -5.02
N LEU A 159 -4.84 14.76 -4.79
CA LEU A 159 -5.69 15.58 -3.92
C LEU A 159 -7.02 15.94 -4.59
N ASP A 160 -7.06 16.02 -5.92
CA ASP A 160 -8.28 16.31 -6.71
C ASP A 160 -9.21 15.10 -6.92
N ARG A 161 -8.83 13.90 -6.45
CA ARG A 161 -9.61 12.67 -6.59
C ARG A 161 -10.99 12.74 -5.87
N PRO A 162 -11.96 11.88 -6.23
CA PRO A 162 -13.24 11.78 -5.52
C PRO A 162 -13.08 11.63 -4.00
N PRO A 163 -13.91 12.32 -3.18
CA PRO A 163 -13.69 12.41 -1.73
C PRO A 163 -13.64 11.09 -0.96
N MET A 164 -14.29 10.04 -1.47
CA MET A 164 -14.34 8.71 -0.85
C MET A 164 -13.42 7.67 -1.52
N GLN A 165 -12.63 8.08 -2.51
CA GLN A 165 -11.73 7.17 -3.20
C GLN A 165 -10.44 6.98 -2.39
N HIS A 166 -10.11 5.72 -2.10
CA HIS A 166 -8.85 5.38 -1.47
C HIS A 166 -7.74 5.21 -2.51
N VAL A 167 -6.51 5.53 -2.12
CA VAL A 167 -5.32 5.29 -2.92
C VAL A 167 -4.27 4.59 -2.08
N VAL A 168 -3.66 3.53 -2.62
CA VAL A 168 -2.48 2.91 -2.01
C VAL A 168 -1.32 2.97 -2.99
N ILE A 169 -0.22 3.56 -2.52
CA ILE A 169 1.00 3.78 -3.27
C ILE A 169 2.09 2.90 -2.68
N THR A 170 2.85 2.22 -3.54
CA THR A 170 3.93 1.35 -3.08
C THR A 170 5.26 1.71 -3.72
N GLY A 171 6.31 1.12 -3.17
CA GLY A 171 7.65 1.12 -3.73
C GLY A 171 8.69 1.77 -2.82
N ARG A 172 9.95 1.56 -3.14
CA ARG A 172 11.08 2.05 -2.32
C ARG A 172 11.28 3.55 -2.52
N GLY A 173 11.65 4.24 -1.45
CA GLY A 173 12.07 5.64 -1.50
C GLY A 173 10.96 6.60 -1.88
N ALA A 174 9.84 6.56 -1.17
CA ALA A 174 8.77 7.55 -1.31
C ALA A 174 9.35 8.97 -1.13
N PRO A 175 9.05 9.92 -2.04
CA PRO A 175 9.47 11.32 -1.86
C PRO A 175 8.90 11.93 -0.57
N PRO A 176 9.65 12.79 0.13
CA PRO A 176 9.16 13.48 1.34
C PRO A 176 7.87 14.26 1.12
N GLU A 177 7.70 14.85 -0.06
CA GLU A 177 6.51 15.61 -0.46
C GLU A 177 5.27 14.71 -0.47
N LEU A 178 5.41 13.49 -1.01
CA LEU A 178 4.33 12.51 -1.04
C LEU A 178 4.01 11.97 0.37
N VAL A 179 5.04 11.75 1.19
CA VAL A 179 4.88 11.34 2.59
C VAL A 179 4.12 12.40 3.39
N ALA A 180 4.37 13.68 3.14
CA ALA A 180 3.73 14.78 3.86
C ALA A 180 2.22 14.88 3.60
N VAL A 181 1.75 14.50 2.41
CA VAL A 181 0.32 14.56 2.05
C VAL A 181 -0.43 13.24 2.29
N ALA A 182 0.27 12.15 2.58
CA ALA A 182 -0.36 10.86 2.82
C ALA A 182 -0.99 10.78 4.21
N ASP A 183 -2.22 10.25 4.28
CA ASP A 183 -2.92 10.03 5.55
C ASP A 183 -2.27 8.91 6.39
N THR A 184 -1.60 7.96 5.73
CA THR A 184 -0.92 6.85 6.41
C THR A 184 0.32 6.46 5.64
N VAL A 185 1.44 6.35 6.36
CA VAL A 185 2.72 5.89 5.80
C VAL A 185 3.26 4.74 6.63
N THR A 186 3.57 3.63 5.96
CA THR A 186 4.27 2.50 6.57
C THR A 186 5.62 2.32 5.89
N GLU A 187 6.70 2.39 6.68
CA GLU A 187 8.04 2.02 6.23
C GLU A 187 8.35 0.57 6.62
N MET A 188 8.40 -0.31 5.63
CA MET A 188 8.74 -1.71 5.85
C MET A 188 10.26 -1.85 5.94
N ASN A 189 10.76 -2.12 7.14
CA ASN A 189 12.17 -2.34 7.40
C ASN A 189 12.57 -3.81 7.24
N VAL A 190 13.78 -4.06 6.73
CA VAL A 190 14.31 -5.42 6.58
C VAL A 190 14.87 -5.88 7.93
N VAL A 191 14.06 -6.58 8.73
CA VAL A 191 14.57 -7.25 9.95
C VAL A 191 15.34 -8.51 9.57
N LYS A 192 14.81 -9.30 8.62
CA LYS A 192 15.44 -10.46 8.02
C LYS A 192 14.82 -10.72 6.64
N HIS A 193 15.59 -11.28 5.72
CA HIS A 193 15.09 -11.68 4.40
C HIS A 193 15.63 -13.05 3.99
N ALA A 194 14.81 -13.88 3.37
CA ALA A 194 15.17 -15.24 2.96
C ALA A 194 16.35 -15.25 1.96
N PHE A 195 16.40 -14.25 1.08
CA PHE A 195 17.50 -14.05 0.14
C PHE A 195 18.88 -13.93 0.81
N ALA A 196 18.97 -13.33 2.01
CA ALA A 196 20.23 -13.23 2.75
C ALA A 196 20.75 -14.61 3.22
N ALA A 197 19.87 -15.61 3.26
CA ALA A 197 20.21 -17.02 3.51
C ALA A 197 20.35 -17.84 2.21
N GLY A 198 20.43 -17.21 1.04
CA GLY A 198 20.56 -17.89 -0.26
C GLY A 198 19.28 -18.55 -0.78
N ILE A 199 18.14 -18.30 -0.15
CA ILE A 199 16.84 -18.84 -0.61
C ILE A 199 16.36 -18.04 -1.81
N ALA A 200 16.15 -18.72 -2.94
CA ALA A 200 15.72 -18.12 -4.20
C ALA A 200 14.25 -17.68 -4.18
N ALA A 201 13.85 -16.84 -5.14
CA ALA A 201 12.47 -16.42 -5.31
C ALA A 201 11.56 -17.59 -5.76
N GLN A 202 10.41 -17.76 -5.09
CA GLN A 202 9.50 -18.89 -5.33
C GLN A 202 8.08 -18.42 -5.63
N ALA A 203 7.39 -19.15 -6.49
CA ALA A 203 5.99 -18.93 -6.81
C ALA A 203 5.11 -18.96 -5.55
N GLY A 204 4.16 -18.03 -5.45
CA GLY A 204 3.28 -17.86 -4.31
C GLY A 204 3.91 -17.17 -3.10
N THR A 205 5.18 -16.77 -3.19
CA THR A 205 5.88 -16.00 -2.14
C THR A 205 6.52 -14.72 -2.66
N GLU A 206 7.22 -14.76 -3.79
CA GLU A 206 7.88 -13.60 -4.41
C GLU A 206 7.24 -13.19 -5.74
N TRP A 207 6.58 -14.12 -6.43
CA TRP A 207 5.89 -13.90 -7.71
C TRP A 207 4.70 -14.85 -7.90
#